data_AF-A0AAU7EH96-F1
#
_entry.id   AF-A0AAU7EH96-F1
#
_cell.length_a   1.000
_cell.length_b   1.000
_cell.length_c   1.000
_cell.angle_alpha   90.00
_cell.angle_beta   90.00
_cell.angle_gamma   90.00
#
_symmetry.space_group_name_H-M   'P 1'
#
loop_
_entity.id
_entity.type
_entity.pdbx_description
1 polymer ?
#
loop_
_entity_poly.entity_id
_entity_poly.type
_entity_poly.pdbx_seq_one_letter_code
_entity_poly.pdbx_strand_id
1 'polypeptide(L)'
;MKIIKLTLLFIAISTLTNCASGYKMIEPKSINYISTNETDNVKLEYKYDLLDKKYAKKELKKGVKLVAIKITNNSEKDIMFGRDTKLTYANGSEIYVMENEKVFKTLKQSPASYLWYLLLTPMNFYTAENGQQTSSTPIGLIVGPGLAGGNMIAAGSANKKFRTEVLEYNINGTLIKKGETKYGLIGIKSDSFDSLKLKIE
;
A
#
# COMPACT_ATOMS: atom_id res chain seq x y z
N MET A 1 5.83 -0.80 -40.16
CA MET A 1 7.03 -0.99 -39.30
C MET A 1 7.20 0.06 -38.20
N LYS A 2 7.06 1.37 -38.46
CA LYS A 2 7.28 2.41 -37.41
C LYS A 2 6.35 2.28 -36.20
N ILE A 3 5.07 1.98 -36.40
CA ILE A 3 4.09 1.79 -35.32
C ILE A 3 4.43 0.56 -34.45
N ILE A 4 4.73 -0.58 -35.06
CA ILE A 4 5.10 -1.83 -34.33
C ILE A 4 6.35 -1.62 -33.46
N LYS A 5 7.38 -0.95 -33.99
CA LYS A 5 8.59 -0.61 -33.22
C LYS A 5 8.29 0.30 -32.03
N LEU A 6 7.41 1.29 -32.23
CA LEU A 6 6.99 2.19 -31.15
C LEU A 6 6.18 1.45 -30.08
N THR A 7 5.27 0.57 -30.47
CA THR A 7 4.49 -0.28 -29.54
C THR A 7 5.40 -1.21 -28.73
N LEU A 8 6.37 -1.88 -29.37
CA LEU A 8 7.34 -2.74 -28.68
C LEU A 8 8.21 -1.96 -27.68
N LEU A 9 8.61 -0.73 -28.04
CA LEU A 9 9.35 0.15 -27.13
C LEU A 9 8.52 0.53 -25.90
N PHE A 10 7.24 0.87 -26.06
CA PHE A 10 6.34 1.16 -24.94
C PHE A 10 6.12 -0.07 -24.04
N ILE A 11 6.00 -1.26 -24.63
CA ILE A 11 5.91 -2.52 -23.88
C ILE A 11 7.19 -2.74 -23.07
N ALA A 12 8.37 -2.59 -23.68
CA ALA A 12 9.65 -2.74 -23.00
C ALA A 12 9.79 -1.77 -21.81
N ILE A 13 9.51 -0.48 -21.99
CA ILE A 13 9.55 0.53 -20.92
C ILE A 13 8.53 0.20 -19.81
N SER A 14 7.33 -0.27 -20.20
CA SER A 14 6.30 -0.66 -19.24
C SER A 14 6.68 -1.90 -18.43
N THR A 15 7.44 -2.84 -19.01
CA THR A 15 7.93 -4.01 -18.28
C THR A 15 9.07 -3.67 -17.32
N LEU A 16 9.99 -2.77 -17.68
CA LEU A 16 11.13 -2.39 -16.84
C LEU A 16 10.74 -1.57 -15.60
N THR A 17 9.63 -0.83 -15.67
CA THR A 17 9.17 0.04 -14.56
C THR A 17 8.21 -0.66 -13.60
N ASN A 18 7.83 -1.92 -13.89
CA ASN A 18 6.79 -2.60 -13.14
C ASN A 18 7.33 -3.61 -12.13
N CYS A 19 8.63 -3.64 -11.81
CA CYS A 19 9.20 -4.52 -10.78
C CYS A 19 8.57 -4.33 -9.40
N ALA A 20 8.53 -5.41 -8.62
CA ALA A 20 8.07 -5.44 -7.24
C ALA A 20 8.73 -4.35 -6.39
N SER A 21 7.92 -3.71 -5.57
CA SER A 21 8.41 -2.71 -4.62
C SER A 21 8.56 -3.36 -3.25
N GLY A 22 9.60 -2.98 -2.50
CA GLY A 22 9.66 -3.28 -1.08
C GLY A 22 8.54 -2.58 -0.31
N TYR A 23 8.22 -3.10 0.88
CA TYR A 23 7.35 -2.43 1.84
C TYR A 23 8.20 -1.84 2.97
N LYS A 24 8.07 -0.53 3.18
CA LYS A 24 8.62 0.17 4.34
C LYS A 24 7.55 0.14 5.44
N MET A 25 7.93 -0.35 6.62
CA MET A 25 7.01 -0.36 7.75
C MET A 25 6.67 1.07 8.15
N ILE A 26 5.40 1.30 8.48
CA ILE A 26 4.85 2.59 8.81
C ILE A 26 5.22 2.99 10.24
N GLU A 27 5.25 2.01 11.15
CA GLU A 27 5.54 2.12 12.56
C GLU A 27 4.75 3.26 13.23
N PRO A 28 3.41 3.12 13.42
CA PRO A 28 2.55 4.20 13.88
C PRO A 28 3.06 4.95 15.14
N LYS A 29 3.77 4.25 16.03
CA LYS A 29 4.35 4.83 17.25
C LYS A 29 5.50 5.82 17.00
N SER A 30 6.20 5.73 15.87
CA SER A 30 7.35 6.60 15.52
C SER A 30 6.97 7.76 14.60
N ILE A 31 5.71 7.83 14.16
CA ILE A 31 5.22 8.90 13.29
C ILE A 31 5.19 10.24 14.01
N ASN A 32 5.72 11.28 13.36
CA ASN A 32 5.38 12.66 13.70
C ASN A 32 4.00 13.02 13.12
N TYR A 33 2.99 13.05 14.01
CA TYR A 33 1.62 13.39 13.67
C TYR A 33 1.45 14.91 13.62
N ILE A 34 1.12 15.43 12.44
CA ILE A 34 0.98 16.88 12.21
C ILE A 34 -0.46 17.36 12.31
N SER A 35 -1.43 16.48 12.07
CA SER A 35 -2.85 16.83 12.10
C SER A 35 -3.46 16.41 13.42
N THR A 36 -4.15 17.33 14.08
CA THR A 36 -4.77 17.09 15.38
C THR A 36 -6.19 17.65 15.44
N ASN A 37 -7.05 16.96 16.17
CA ASN A 37 -8.37 17.41 16.54
C ASN A 37 -8.69 16.91 17.95
N GLU A 38 -9.47 17.66 18.72
CA GLU A 38 -9.91 17.24 20.05
C GLU A 38 -11.42 17.42 20.16
N THR A 39 -12.09 16.43 20.72
CA THR A 39 -13.55 16.44 20.96
C THR A 39 -13.82 15.70 22.27
N ASP A 40 -14.55 16.34 23.19
CA ASP A 40 -14.91 15.81 24.52
C ASP A 40 -13.73 15.21 25.30
N ASN A 41 -12.59 15.91 25.31
CA ASN A 41 -11.34 15.48 25.93
C ASN A 41 -10.75 14.18 25.33
N VAL A 42 -11.15 13.80 24.12
CA VAL A 42 -10.50 12.75 23.34
C VAL A 42 -9.74 13.39 22.20
N LYS A 43 -8.41 13.27 22.24
CA LYS A 43 -7.52 13.82 21.24
C LYS A 43 -7.29 12.81 20.12
N LEU A 44 -7.55 13.22 18.88
CA LEU A 44 -7.17 12.55 17.65
C LEU A 44 -5.94 13.23 17.06
N GLU A 45 -4.96 12.42 16.68
CA GLU A 45 -3.80 12.79 15.89
C GLU A 45 -3.74 11.84 14.69
N TYR A 46 -3.55 12.36 13.47
CA TYR A 46 -3.59 11.52 12.28
C TYR A 46 -2.61 11.94 11.19
N LYS A 47 -2.28 11.00 10.30
CA LYS A 47 -1.39 11.20 9.16
C LYS A 47 -1.80 10.36 7.94
N TYR A 48 -1.83 11.02 6.80
CA TYR A 48 -2.00 10.44 5.46
C TYR A 48 -0.65 10.17 4.78
N ASP A 49 -0.70 9.64 3.55
CA ASP A 49 0.48 9.43 2.68
C ASP A 49 1.59 8.61 3.35
N LEU A 50 1.19 7.44 3.84
CA LEU A 50 2.06 6.53 4.58
C LEU A 50 2.78 5.52 3.68
N LEU A 51 2.21 5.25 2.50
CA LEU A 51 2.66 4.19 1.60
C LEU A 51 3.51 4.77 0.48
N ASP A 52 4.51 3.98 0.07
CA ASP A 52 5.43 4.34 -1.02
C ASP A 52 5.21 3.49 -2.29
N LYS A 53 5.70 4.01 -3.43
CA LYS A 53 5.83 3.29 -4.70
C LYS A 53 4.53 2.59 -5.13
N LYS A 54 4.54 1.26 -5.30
CA LYS A 54 3.38 0.49 -5.77
C LYS A 54 2.20 0.51 -4.81
N TYR A 55 2.43 0.64 -3.51
CA TYR A 55 1.35 0.71 -2.52
C TYR A 55 0.63 2.06 -2.59
N ALA A 56 1.36 3.16 -2.65
CA ALA A 56 0.80 4.51 -2.89
C ALA A 56 0.03 4.58 -4.22
N LYS A 57 0.59 4.01 -5.31
CA LYS A 57 -0.11 3.90 -6.60
C LYS A 57 -1.44 3.12 -6.48
N LYS A 58 -1.50 2.13 -5.59
CA LYS A 58 -2.72 1.37 -5.35
C LYS A 58 -3.75 2.13 -4.53
N GLU A 59 -3.34 2.96 -3.58
CA GLU A 59 -4.25 3.85 -2.86
C GLU A 59 -5.01 4.74 -3.84
N LEU A 60 -4.27 5.41 -4.73
CA LEU A 60 -4.84 6.26 -5.78
C LEU A 60 -5.71 5.46 -6.75
N LYS A 61 -5.22 4.31 -7.25
CA LYS A 61 -5.96 3.49 -8.22
C LYS A 61 -7.24 2.87 -7.64
N LYS A 62 -7.33 2.69 -6.32
CA LYS A 62 -8.43 1.99 -5.65
C LYS A 62 -9.35 2.92 -4.87
N GLY A 63 -9.03 4.21 -4.76
CA GLY A 63 -9.78 5.18 -3.96
C GLY A 63 -9.81 4.78 -2.48
N VAL A 64 -8.66 4.31 -1.97
CA VAL A 64 -8.50 3.90 -0.57
C VAL A 64 -7.29 4.60 0.00
N LYS A 65 -7.44 5.28 1.12
CA LYS A 65 -6.35 5.90 1.87
C LYS A 65 -6.10 5.11 3.15
N LEU A 66 -4.86 4.71 3.38
CA LEU A 66 -4.39 4.21 4.65
C LEU A 66 -3.98 5.40 5.51
N VAL A 67 -4.56 5.46 6.71
CA VAL A 67 -4.36 6.56 7.65
C VAL A 67 -3.85 5.99 8.95
N ALA A 68 -2.82 6.61 9.48
CA ALA A 68 -2.29 6.33 10.80
C ALA A 68 -3.02 7.26 11.74
N ILE A 69 -3.56 6.70 12.80
CA ILE A 69 -4.23 7.45 13.84
C ILE A 69 -3.59 7.16 15.18
N LYS A 70 -3.60 8.17 16.02
CA LYS A 70 -3.23 8.12 17.42
C LYS A 70 -4.37 8.76 18.18
N ILE A 71 -4.92 8.03 19.14
CA ILE A 71 -6.04 8.48 19.95
C ILE A 71 -5.58 8.49 21.40
N THR A 72 -5.69 9.65 22.04
CA THR A 72 -5.42 9.82 23.47
C THR A 72 -6.73 10.14 24.17
N ASN A 73 -7.15 9.27 25.09
CA ASN A 73 -8.37 9.44 25.86
C ASN A 73 -8.06 10.20 27.16
N ASN A 74 -8.29 11.51 27.18
CA ASN A 74 -8.20 12.33 28.40
C ASN A 74 -9.56 12.49 29.10
N SER A 75 -10.60 11.79 28.65
CA SER A 75 -11.91 11.83 29.28
C SER A 75 -11.96 11.05 30.60
N GLU A 76 -13.08 11.13 31.30
CA GLU A 76 -13.25 10.43 32.58
C GLU A 76 -13.72 8.98 32.46
N LYS A 77 -14.04 8.52 31.25
CA LYS A 77 -14.55 7.17 30.98
C LYS A 77 -13.68 6.43 29.97
N ASP A 78 -13.73 5.11 30.02
CA ASP A 78 -13.17 4.29 28.95
C ASP A 78 -14.01 4.45 27.67
N ILE A 79 -13.36 4.42 26.51
CA ILE A 79 -14.02 4.55 25.21
C ILE A 79 -13.62 3.40 24.31
N MET A 80 -14.57 2.87 23.55
CA MET A 80 -14.29 1.89 22.49
C MET A 80 -14.37 2.53 21.12
N PHE A 81 -13.27 2.44 20.36
CA PHE A 81 -13.25 2.92 18.99
C PHE A 81 -14.12 2.05 18.08
N GLY A 82 -14.97 2.66 17.27
CA GLY A 82 -15.96 2.00 16.41
C GLY A 82 -17.31 1.72 17.07
N ARG A 83 -17.45 1.94 18.39
CA ARG A 83 -18.72 1.86 19.11
C ARG A 83 -19.08 3.19 19.76
N ASP A 84 -18.25 3.64 20.69
CA ASP A 84 -18.50 4.88 21.45
C ASP A 84 -17.91 6.10 20.74
N THR A 85 -17.00 5.87 19.79
CA THR A 85 -16.37 6.91 18.98
C THR A 85 -16.22 6.44 17.54
N LYS A 86 -16.46 7.33 16.58
CA LYS A 86 -16.26 7.07 15.15
C LYS A 86 -15.52 8.21 14.46
N LEU A 87 -14.87 7.87 13.35
CA LEU A 87 -14.23 8.87 12.51
C LEU A 87 -15.25 9.54 11.57
N THR A 88 -15.15 10.85 11.42
CA THR A 88 -15.92 11.67 10.50
C THR A 88 -15.00 12.65 9.79
N TYR A 89 -15.44 13.19 8.66
CA TYR A 89 -14.78 14.35 8.07
C TYR A 89 -15.09 15.60 8.90
N ALA A 90 -14.23 16.61 8.84
CA ALA A 90 -14.43 17.86 9.57
C ALA A 90 -15.74 18.58 9.21
N ASN A 91 -16.28 18.34 8.01
CA ASN A 91 -17.58 18.86 7.58
C ASN A 91 -18.79 18.08 8.13
N GLY A 92 -18.57 17.06 8.97
CA GLY A 92 -19.59 16.22 9.59
C GLY A 92 -20.04 15.01 8.74
N SER A 93 -19.54 14.87 7.51
CA SER A 93 -19.84 13.70 6.67
C SER A 93 -19.24 12.43 7.25
N GLU A 94 -19.98 11.33 7.18
CA GLU A 94 -19.51 10.04 7.69
C GLU A 94 -18.38 9.46 6.84
N ILE A 95 -17.41 8.83 7.52
CA ILE A 95 -16.30 8.15 6.87
C ILE A 95 -16.61 6.66 6.82
N TYR A 96 -16.52 6.09 5.62
CA TYR A 96 -16.54 4.64 5.47
C TYR A 96 -15.17 4.04 5.82
N VAL A 97 -15.02 3.64 7.09
CA VAL A 97 -13.86 2.89 7.57
C VAL A 97 -13.96 1.45 7.09
N MET A 98 -12.93 1.00 6.38
CA MET A 98 -12.84 -0.35 5.83
C MET A 98 -12.22 -1.32 6.84
N GLU A 99 -12.69 -2.56 6.83
CA GLU A 99 -12.04 -3.65 7.56
C GLU A 99 -10.58 -3.83 7.12
N ASN A 100 -9.67 -3.95 8.08
CA ASN A 100 -8.22 -4.04 7.85
C ASN A 100 -7.81 -5.17 6.88
N GLU A 101 -8.48 -6.32 6.91
CA GLU A 101 -8.22 -7.41 5.95
C GLU A 101 -8.67 -7.03 4.51
N LYS A 102 -9.75 -6.26 4.36
CA LYS A 102 -10.19 -5.72 3.06
C LYS A 102 -9.24 -4.65 2.55
N VAL A 103 -8.70 -3.81 3.44
CA VAL A 103 -7.65 -2.83 3.12
C VAL A 103 -6.42 -3.55 2.59
N PHE A 104 -5.93 -4.56 3.30
CA PHE A 104 -4.81 -5.39 2.85
C PHE A 104 -5.07 -6.00 1.47
N LYS A 105 -6.21 -6.68 1.28
CA LYS A 105 -6.56 -7.31 -0.01
C LYS A 105 -6.61 -6.31 -1.16
N THR A 106 -7.05 -5.08 -0.89
CA THR A 106 -7.18 -4.01 -1.89
C THR A 106 -5.81 -3.42 -2.28
N LEU A 107 -4.97 -3.14 -1.28
CA LEU A 107 -3.71 -2.41 -1.43
C LEU A 107 -2.47 -3.30 -1.63
N LYS A 108 -2.53 -4.61 -1.37
CA LYS A 108 -1.39 -5.54 -1.57
C LYS A 108 -0.90 -5.57 -3.02
N GLN A 109 0.39 -5.76 -3.27
CA GLN A 109 0.91 -6.03 -4.62
C GLN A 109 0.33 -7.33 -5.19
N SER A 110 0.28 -7.49 -6.51
CA SER A 110 -0.20 -8.72 -7.17
C SER A 110 0.99 -9.57 -7.65
N PRO A 111 1.44 -10.60 -6.91
CA PRO A 111 2.60 -11.39 -7.32
C PRO A 111 2.39 -12.10 -8.65
N ALA A 112 1.18 -12.61 -8.91
CA ALA A 112 0.85 -13.31 -10.16
C ALA A 112 1.03 -12.44 -11.41
N SER A 113 0.96 -11.10 -11.29
CA SER A 113 1.24 -10.22 -12.43
C SER A 113 2.69 -10.27 -12.92
N TYR A 114 3.62 -10.81 -12.13
CA TYR A 114 5.01 -10.99 -12.55
C TYR A 114 5.23 -12.24 -13.40
N LEU A 115 4.25 -13.15 -13.50
CA LEU A 115 4.32 -14.28 -14.42
C LEU A 115 4.37 -13.83 -15.88
N TRP A 116 3.96 -12.60 -16.20
CA TRP A 116 4.13 -12.03 -17.53
C TRP A 116 5.60 -11.92 -17.96
N TYR A 117 6.56 -11.90 -17.02
CA TYR A 117 7.98 -11.99 -17.37
C TYR A 117 8.36 -13.33 -18.01
N LEU A 118 7.56 -14.39 -17.84
CA LEU A 118 7.76 -15.67 -18.55
C LEU A 118 7.62 -15.52 -20.07
N LEU A 119 7.00 -14.45 -20.57
CA LEU A 119 6.99 -14.15 -22.01
C LEU A 119 8.38 -13.78 -22.56
N LEU A 120 9.37 -13.53 -21.69
CA LEU A 120 10.77 -13.33 -22.08
C LEU A 120 11.55 -14.66 -22.24
N THR A 121 10.91 -15.80 -21.95
CA THR A 121 11.51 -17.14 -22.07
C THR A 121 12.08 -17.48 -23.46
N PRO A 122 11.44 -17.14 -24.60
CA PRO A 122 11.98 -17.44 -25.92
C PRO A 122 13.08 -16.47 -26.40
N MET A 123 13.58 -15.58 -25.54
CA MET A 123 14.60 -14.59 -25.89
C MET A 123 15.97 -15.25 -26.13
N ASN A 124 16.63 -14.87 -27.23
CA ASN A 124 17.98 -15.27 -27.57
C ASN A 124 18.89 -14.04 -27.64
N PHE A 125 20.15 -14.21 -27.25
CA PHE A 125 21.22 -13.24 -27.43
C PHE A 125 22.04 -13.61 -28.65
N TYR A 126 22.19 -12.68 -29.58
CA TYR A 126 22.90 -12.89 -30.83
C TYR A 126 24.17 -12.07 -30.86
N THR A 127 25.28 -12.67 -31.28
CA THR A 127 26.50 -11.92 -31.63
C THR A 127 26.65 -11.88 -33.13
N ALA A 128 27.22 -10.79 -33.65
CA ALA A 128 27.51 -10.63 -35.07
C ALA A 128 28.90 -10.03 -35.26
N GLU A 129 29.61 -10.53 -36.26
CA GLU A 129 30.92 -10.04 -36.69
C GLU A 129 30.81 -9.69 -38.17
N ASN A 130 31.25 -8.49 -38.56
CA ASN A 130 31.11 -7.97 -39.93
C ASN A 130 29.69 -8.07 -40.53
N GLY A 131 28.65 -7.94 -39.69
CA GLY A 131 27.24 -7.99 -40.12
C GLY A 131 26.66 -9.40 -40.34
N GLN A 132 27.46 -10.46 -40.14
CA GLN A 132 26.98 -11.84 -40.11
C GLN A 132 26.81 -12.33 -38.68
N GLN A 133 25.68 -12.98 -38.39
CA GLN A 133 25.41 -13.57 -37.09
C GLN A 133 26.36 -14.75 -36.85
N THR A 134 27.13 -14.69 -35.76
CA THR A 134 28.15 -15.67 -35.41
C THR A 134 27.70 -16.63 -34.30
N SER A 135 26.79 -16.22 -33.42
CA SER A 135 26.25 -17.10 -32.38
C SER A 135 24.83 -16.74 -31.94
N SER A 136 24.15 -17.70 -31.30
CA SER A 136 22.84 -17.54 -30.66
C SER A 136 22.84 -18.25 -29.31
N THR A 137 22.68 -17.50 -28.21
CA THR A 137 22.60 -18.05 -26.84
C THR A 137 21.19 -17.84 -26.27
N PRO A 138 20.45 -18.90 -25.90
CA PRO A 138 19.10 -18.78 -25.37
C PRO A 138 19.11 -18.29 -23.91
N ILE A 139 19.20 -16.98 -23.71
CA ILE A 139 19.22 -16.35 -22.38
C ILE A 139 17.84 -16.27 -21.72
N GLY A 140 16.76 -16.37 -22.50
CA GLY A 140 15.39 -16.20 -22.04
C GLY A 140 14.97 -17.21 -20.98
N LEU A 141 15.47 -18.45 -21.05
CA LEU A 141 15.22 -19.52 -20.08
C LEU A 141 15.63 -19.15 -18.65
N ILE A 142 16.59 -18.23 -18.50
CA ILE A 142 17.02 -17.70 -17.20
C ILE A 142 16.33 -16.37 -16.92
N VAL A 143 16.30 -15.46 -17.90
CA VAL A 143 15.77 -14.10 -17.72
C VAL A 143 14.28 -14.12 -17.35
N GLY A 144 13.44 -14.84 -18.10
CA GLY A 144 12.00 -14.85 -17.87
C GLY A 144 11.63 -15.41 -16.49
N PRO A 145 12.00 -16.67 -16.18
CA PRO A 145 11.77 -17.28 -14.87
C PRO A 145 12.44 -16.54 -13.72
N GLY A 146 13.68 -16.07 -13.90
CA GLY A 146 14.42 -15.34 -12.88
C GLY A 146 13.73 -14.03 -12.48
N LEU A 147 13.30 -13.24 -13.48
CA LEU A 147 12.52 -12.01 -13.23
C LEU A 147 11.15 -12.32 -12.61
N ALA A 148 10.43 -13.32 -13.12
CA ALA A 148 9.13 -13.70 -12.58
C ALA A 148 9.24 -14.11 -11.11
N GLY A 149 10.11 -15.09 -10.81
CA GLY A 149 10.33 -15.62 -9.47
C GLY A 149 10.84 -14.57 -8.49
N GLY A 150 11.86 -13.79 -8.88
CA GLY A 150 12.43 -12.74 -8.04
C GLY A 150 11.41 -11.69 -7.62
N ASN A 151 10.59 -11.22 -8.58
CA ASN A 151 9.54 -10.24 -8.27
C ASN A 151 8.40 -10.84 -7.44
N MET A 152 8.02 -12.09 -7.67
CA MET A 152 7.01 -12.79 -6.86
C MET A 152 7.43 -12.92 -5.40
N ILE A 153 8.69 -13.32 -5.15
CA ILE A 153 9.25 -13.44 -3.79
C ILE A 153 9.29 -12.07 -3.12
N ALA A 154 9.82 -11.04 -3.80
CA ALA A 154 9.91 -9.70 -3.26
C ALA A 154 8.53 -9.13 -2.89
N ALA A 155 7.55 -9.25 -3.80
CA ALA A 155 6.18 -8.79 -3.54
C ALA A 155 5.47 -9.62 -2.47
N GLY A 156 5.70 -10.93 -2.41
CA GLY A 156 5.16 -11.81 -1.38
C GLY A 156 5.66 -11.41 0.01
N SER A 157 6.98 -11.21 0.15
CA SER A 157 7.60 -10.75 1.39
C SER A 157 7.10 -9.36 1.82
N ALA A 158 7.06 -8.41 0.89
CA ALA A 158 6.53 -7.07 1.13
C ALA A 158 5.05 -7.10 1.57
N ASN A 159 4.22 -7.91 0.90
CA ASN A 159 2.82 -8.09 1.26
C ASN A 159 2.64 -8.72 2.64
N LYS A 160 3.50 -9.67 3.03
CA LYS A 160 3.45 -10.27 4.37
C LYS A 160 3.67 -9.21 5.44
N LYS A 161 4.72 -8.38 5.29
CA LYS A 161 4.99 -7.26 6.22
C LYS A 161 3.83 -6.28 6.30
N PHE A 162 3.31 -5.86 5.14
CA PHE A 162 2.15 -4.95 5.07
C PHE A 162 0.92 -5.54 5.76
N ARG A 163 0.63 -6.83 5.55
CA ARG A 163 -0.48 -7.51 6.19
C ARG A 163 -0.33 -7.53 7.71
N THR A 164 0.84 -7.93 8.19
CA THR A 164 1.12 -7.99 9.63
C THR A 164 0.87 -6.63 10.26
N GLU A 165 1.43 -5.56 9.71
CA GLU A 165 1.31 -4.24 10.29
C GLU A 165 -0.14 -3.71 10.27
N VAL A 166 -0.85 -3.84 9.14
CA VAL A 166 -2.24 -3.39 9.05
C VAL A 166 -3.17 -4.17 9.98
N LEU A 167 -2.93 -5.46 10.22
CA LEU A 167 -3.77 -6.25 11.11
C LEU A 167 -3.40 -6.05 12.60
N GLU A 168 -2.11 -5.93 12.92
CA GLU A 168 -1.62 -5.71 14.28
C GLU A 168 -2.09 -4.36 14.83
N TYR A 169 -2.10 -3.31 13.99
CA TYR A 169 -2.57 -1.98 14.36
C TYR A 169 -4.05 -1.76 14.02
N ASN A 170 -4.88 -2.82 14.02
CA ASN A 170 -6.32 -2.63 13.93
C ASN A 170 -6.87 -2.04 15.23
N ILE A 171 -7.35 -0.81 15.16
CA ILE A 171 -7.92 -0.08 16.30
C ILE A 171 -9.44 -0.22 16.41
N ASN A 172 -10.12 -0.75 15.38
CA ASN A 172 -11.56 -0.94 15.44
C ASN A 172 -11.94 -1.99 16.50
N GLY A 173 -12.87 -1.63 17.40
CA GLY A 173 -13.24 -2.43 18.55
C GLY A 173 -12.23 -2.41 19.71
N THR A 174 -11.19 -1.57 19.63
CA THR A 174 -10.20 -1.45 20.71
C THR A 174 -10.75 -0.58 21.84
N LEU A 175 -10.66 -1.08 23.08
CA LEU A 175 -10.90 -0.30 24.28
C LEU A 175 -9.69 0.61 24.56
N ILE A 176 -9.96 1.89 24.75
CA ILE A 176 -8.98 2.93 25.09
C ILE A 176 -9.33 3.43 26.49
N LYS A 177 -8.55 3.02 27.48
CA LYS A 177 -8.82 3.36 28.88
C LYS A 177 -8.65 4.85 29.14
N LYS A 178 -9.25 5.36 30.22
CA LYS A 178 -8.97 6.71 30.72
C LYS A 178 -7.45 6.93 30.87
N GLY A 179 -6.96 8.02 30.29
CA GLY A 179 -5.54 8.42 30.29
C GLY A 179 -4.67 7.64 29.29
N GLU A 180 -5.23 6.69 28.53
CA GLU A 180 -4.46 5.85 27.61
C GLU A 180 -4.33 6.47 26.22
N THR A 181 -3.20 6.17 25.56
CA THR A 181 -3.01 6.44 24.14
C THR A 181 -2.91 5.14 23.36
N LYS A 182 -3.71 5.02 22.29
CA LYS A 182 -3.63 3.91 21.32
C LYS A 182 -3.25 4.43 19.94
N TYR A 183 -2.59 3.56 19.18
CA TYR A 183 -2.17 3.82 17.81
C TYR A 183 -2.86 2.81 16.89
N GLY A 184 -3.23 3.25 15.69
CA GLY A 184 -3.97 2.44 14.75
C GLY A 184 -3.66 2.76 13.31
N LEU A 185 -3.93 1.78 12.44
CA LEU A 185 -3.98 1.92 11.00
C LEU A 185 -5.41 1.64 10.55
N ILE A 186 -5.99 2.60 9.85
CA ILE A 186 -7.35 2.50 9.30
C ILE A 186 -7.29 2.74 7.79
N GLY A 187 -8.03 1.95 7.03
CA GLY A 187 -8.28 2.28 5.63
C GLY A 187 -9.61 2.99 5.48
N ILE A 188 -9.63 4.10 4.77
CA ILE A 188 -10.85 4.84 4.45
C ILE A 188 -11.06 4.84 2.95
N LYS A 189 -12.31 4.75 2.51
CA LYS A 189 -12.64 4.91 1.10
C LYS A 189 -12.75 6.39 0.79
N SER A 190 -11.74 6.94 0.13
CA SER A 190 -11.66 8.36 -0.23
C SER A 190 -10.66 8.60 -1.36
N ASP A 191 -10.98 9.59 -2.20
CA ASP A 191 -10.07 10.14 -3.21
C ASP A 191 -9.39 11.44 -2.72
N SER A 192 -9.79 11.97 -1.56
CA SER A 192 -9.30 13.23 -0.97
C SER A 192 -8.47 13.01 0.29
N PHE A 193 -7.90 14.10 0.81
CA PHE A 193 -7.14 14.17 2.06
C PHE A 193 -7.84 15.08 3.08
N ASP A 194 -9.17 14.99 3.12
CA ASP A 194 -9.98 15.87 3.95
C ASP A 194 -9.69 15.70 5.44
N SER A 195 -9.83 16.78 6.20
CA SER A 195 -9.54 16.74 7.64
C SER A 195 -10.45 15.77 8.38
N LEU A 196 -9.86 15.07 9.35
CA LEU A 196 -10.53 14.05 10.15
C LEU A 196 -10.89 14.56 11.54
N LYS A 197 -12.04 14.13 12.03
CA LYS A 197 -12.57 14.46 13.35
C LYS A 197 -13.15 13.23 14.03
N LEU A 198 -13.03 13.15 15.35
CA LEU A 198 -13.79 12.17 16.14
C LEU A 198 -15.20 12.68 16.41
N LYS A 199 -16.17 11.80 16.24
CA LYS A 199 -17.52 11.97 16.76
C LYS A 199 -17.71 10.99 17.90
N ILE A 200 -18.07 11.51 19.06
CA ILE A 200 -18.42 10.73 20.24
C ILE A 200 -19.92 10.42 20.18
N GLU A 201 -20.31 9.19 20.49
CA GLU A 201 -21.71 8.73 20.58
C GLU A 201 -22.21 8.64 22.03
#